data_AF-A0A0J0YPA7-F1
#
_entry.id   AF-A0A0J0YPA7-F1
#
_cell.length_a   1.000
_cell.length_b   1.000
_cell.length_c   1.000
_cell.angle_alpha   90.00
_cell.angle_beta   90.00
_cell.angle_gamma   90.00
#
_symmetry.space_group_name_H-M   'P 1'
#
loop_
_entity.id
_entity.type
_entity.pdbx_description
1 polymer ?
#
loop_
_entity_poly.entity_id
_entity_poly.type
_entity_poly.pdbx_seq_one_letter_code
_entity_poly.pdbx_strand_id
1 'polypeptide(L)'
;NEQKVVLTPEQIAAGKVEVTLPAPQDGGKIEVSATVTDVAGNTGPAGTDSATVDTTVYKGLVIEITEDANNDGYINAAELKGNDIDVRVTLPEGAAAGDTLTVSGSGNTDKVITLTPEQVKAGYVDVKFNPTGDNTDFVATASIRD
;
A
#
# COMPACT_ATOMS: atom_id res chain seq x y z
N ASN A 1 12.20 26.57 -6.68
CA ASN A 1 13.54 26.98 -6.25
C ASN A 1 14.53 26.59 -7.32
N GLU A 2 15.27 27.55 -7.87
CA GLU A 2 16.35 27.28 -8.82
C GLU A 2 17.68 27.25 -8.03
N GLN A 3 18.50 26.21 -8.23
CA GLN A 3 19.85 26.14 -7.68
C GLN A 3 20.86 26.29 -8.82
N LYS A 4 21.76 27.26 -8.71
CA LYS A 4 22.89 27.43 -9.61
C LYS A 4 24.13 26.84 -8.96
N VAL A 5 24.74 25.87 -9.64
CA VAL A 5 25.98 25.21 -9.20
C VAL A 5 27.06 25.51 -10.23
N VAL A 6 28.18 26.07 -9.78
CA VAL A 6 29.39 26.20 -10.61
C VAL A 6 30.07 24.84 -10.64
N LEU A 7 30.23 24.27 -11.83
CA LEU A 7 30.81 22.93 -12.00
C LEU A 7 32.30 22.95 -11.63
N THR A 8 32.70 22.04 -10.73
CA THR A 8 34.12 21.82 -10.43
C THR A 8 34.75 20.82 -11.43
N PRO A 9 36.08 20.83 -11.61
CA PRO A 9 36.76 19.84 -12.45
C PRO A 9 36.44 18.39 -12.08
N GLU A 10 36.23 18.10 -10.80
CA GLU A 10 35.88 16.77 -10.30
C GLU A 10 34.46 16.37 -10.70
N GLN A 11 33.49 17.29 -10.66
CA GLN A 11 32.12 17.04 -11.10
C GLN A 11 32.05 16.81 -12.61
N ILE A 12 32.84 17.57 -13.38
CA ILE A 12 32.96 17.40 -14.84
C ILE A 12 33.60 16.03 -15.15
N ALA A 13 34.69 15.67 -14.46
CA ALA A 13 35.35 14.39 -14.63
C ALA A 13 34.47 13.20 -14.22
N ALA A 14 33.65 13.36 -13.17
CA ALA A 14 32.69 12.36 -12.73
C ALA A 14 31.42 12.29 -13.59
N GLY A 15 31.16 13.32 -14.41
CA GLY A 15 29.96 13.43 -15.24
C GLY A 15 28.65 13.57 -14.44
N LYS A 16 28.72 13.94 -13.17
CA LYS A 16 27.55 14.04 -12.28
C LYS A 16 27.65 15.20 -11.29
N VAL A 17 26.48 15.74 -10.94
CA VAL A 17 26.28 16.71 -9.85
C VAL A 17 25.21 16.15 -8.94
N GLU A 18 25.50 16.05 -7.65
CA GLU A 18 24.54 15.59 -6.64
C GLU A 18 23.84 16.81 -6.02
N VAL A 19 22.52 16.80 -6.05
CA VAL A 19 21.67 17.83 -5.44
C VAL A 19 20.72 17.15 -4.48
N THR A 20 20.66 17.64 -3.25
CA THR A 20 19.71 17.18 -2.24
C THR A 20 18.53 18.15 -2.17
N LEU A 21 17.33 17.61 -2.35
CA LEU A 21 16.08 18.35 -2.18
C LEU A 21 15.38 17.85 -0.91
N PRO A 22 14.68 18.72 -0.16
CA PRO A 22 13.84 18.26 0.94
C PRO A 22 12.76 17.32 0.38
N ALA A 23 12.56 16.18 1.02
CA ALA A 23 11.49 15.28 0.64
C ALA A 23 10.12 15.97 0.91
N PRO A 24 9.20 15.96 -0.06
CA PRO A 24 7.83 16.41 0.19
C PRO A 24 7.12 15.44 1.15
N GLN A 25 5.92 15.85 1.61
CA GLN A 25 5.01 14.94 2.31
C GLN A 25 4.60 13.77 1.41
N ASP A 26 4.03 12.73 2.03
CA ASP A 26 3.47 11.57 1.35
C ASP A 26 2.53 11.94 0.20
N GLY A 27 2.60 11.22 -0.92
CA GLY A 27 1.93 11.54 -2.18
C GLY A 27 2.50 12.76 -2.93
N GLY A 28 3.53 13.41 -2.38
CA GLY A 28 4.16 14.57 -2.99
C GLY A 28 5.02 14.21 -4.20
N LYS A 29 4.86 14.96 -5.29
CA LYS A 29 5.68 14.84 -6.50
C LYS A 29 6.95 15.67 -6.39
N ILE A 30 8.10 15.06 -6.64
CA ILE A 30 9.39 15.70 -6.90
C ILE A 30 9.58 15.76 -8.41
N GLU A 31 9.86 16.95 -8.94
CA GLU A 31 10.21 17.17 -10.34
C GLU A 31 11.47 18.01 -10.40
N VAL A 32 12.48 17.52 -11.13
CA VAL A 32 13.77 18.19 -11.28
C VAL A 32 14.05 18.48 -12.74
N SER A 33 14.62 19.64 -13.01
CA SER A 33 15.07 20.07 -14.34
C SER A 33 16.45 20.70 -14.21
N ALA A 34 17.39 20.28 -15.05
CA ALA A 34 18.77 20.72 -15.02
C ALA A 34 19.25 21.12 -16.41
N THR A 35 19.96 22.25 -16.48
CA THR A 35 20.60 22.77 -17.70
C THR A 35 22.06 23.08 -17.42
N VAL A 36 22.91 22.98 -18.44
CA VAL A 36 24.34 23.36 -18.35
C VAL A 36 24.59 24.54 -19.27
N THR A 37 25.25 25.57 -18.76
CA THR A 37 25.69 26.74 -19.53
C THR A 37 27.21 26.78 -19.56
N ASP A 38 27.80 26.93 -20.75
CA ASP A 38 29.25 27.07 -20.89
C ASP A 38 29.75 28.50 -20.54
N VAL A 39 31.07 28.69 -20.53
CA VAL A 39 31.71 29.99 -20.23
C VAL A 39 31.41 31.07 -21.28
N ALA A 40 31.02 30.68 -22.49
CA ALA A 40 30.63 31.59 -23.57
C ALA A 40 29.13 31.95 -23.51
N GLY A 41 28.36 31.35 -22.59
CA GLY A 41 26.94 31.59 -22.37
C GLY A 41 26.01 30.66 -23.15
N ASN A 42 26.51 29.62 -23.83
CA ASN A 42 25.67 28.67 -24.54
C ASN A 42 25.04 27.69 -23.54
N THR A 43 23.71 27.64 -23.50
CA THR A 43 22.97 26.73 -22.62
C THR A 43 22.48 25.52 -23.40
N GLY A 44 22.78 24.32 -22.89
CA GLY A 44 22.32 23.05 -23.45
C GLY A 44 20.85 22.76 -23.14
N PRO A 45 20.28 21.70 -23.75
CA PRO A 45 18.92 21.25 -23.46
C PRO A 45 18.78 20.82 -21.99
N ALA A 46 17.56 20.95 -21.46
CA ALA A 46 17.25 20.51 -20.11
C ALA A 46 17.15 18.97 -20.03
N GLY A 47 17.73 18.39 -18.99
CA GLY A 47 17.39 17.04 -18.53
C GLY A 47 16.36 17.13 -17.41
N THR A 48 15.36 16.24 -17.42
CA THR A 48 14.29 16.21 -16.41
C THR A 48 14.14 14.84 -15.79
N ASP A 49 13.79 14.79 -14.51
CA ASP A 49 13.42 13.56 -13.81
C ASP A 49 12.29 13.83 -12.81
N SER A 50 11.50 12.81 -12.47
CA SER A 50 10.41 12.95 -11.51
C SER A 50 10.17 11.68 -10.71
N ALA A 51 9.79 11.86 -9.45
CA ALA A 51 9.40 10.79 -8.55
C ALA A 51 8.21 11.22 -7.68
N THR A 52 7.42 10.26 -7.21
CA THR A 52 6.40 10.50 -6.19
C THR A 52 6.86 9.83 -4.90
N VAL A 53 6.73 10.53 -3.77
CA VAL A 53 7.02 9.96 -2.46
C VAL A 53 5.83 9.13 -2.01
N ASP A 54 6.07 7.85 -1.72
CA ASP A 54 5.13 6.98 -1.04
C ASP A 54 5.78 6.43 0.24
N THR A 55 5.20 6.80 1.36
CA THR A 55 5.59 6.45 2.73
C THR A 55 4.40 5.88 3.49
N THR A 56 3.38 5.40 2.78
CA THR A 56 2.18 4.82 3.37
C THR A 56 2.56 3.68 4.30
N VAL A 57 2.07 3.73 5.54
CA VAL A 57 2.24 2.66 6.53
C VAL A 57 0.89 2.21 7.00
N TYR A 58 0.54 0.96 6.70
CA TYR A 58 -0.68 0.35 7.19
C TYR A 58 -0.54 -0.05 8.66
N LYS A 59 -1.29 0.61 9.56
CA LYS A 59 -1.34 0.29 10.99
C LYS A 59 -2.75 -0.06 11.42
N GLY A 60 -2.88 -1.11 12.23
CA GLY A 60 -4.16 -1.51 12.81
C GLY A 60 -5.04 -2.37 11.90
N LEU A 61 -4.45 -3.11 10.95
CA LEU A 61 -5.18 -4.15 10.22
C LEU A 61 -5.59 -5.23 11.21
N VAL A 62 -6.90 -5.47 11.33
CA VAL A 62 -7.46 -6.49 12.24
C VAL A 62 -8.35 -7.42 11.43
N ILE A 63 -8.27 -8.72 11.71
CA ILE A 63 -9.14 -9.74 11.12
C ILE A 63 -9.86 -10.49 12.23
N GLU A 64 -11.14 -10.76 12.02
CA GLU A 64 -12.02 -11.47 12.94
C GLU A 64 -12.88 -12.45 12.15
N ILE A 65 -13.07 -13.66 12.70
CA ILE A 65 -14.07 -14.60 12.20
C ILE A 65 -15.37 -14.27 12.91
N THR A 66 -16.26 -13.55 12.26
CA THR A 66 -17.50 -13.06 12.87
C THR A 66 -18.53 -14.18 13.11
N GLU A 67 -18.34 -15.33 12.47
CA GLU A 67 -19.14 -16.53 12.71
C GLU A 67 -18.92 -17.09 14.13
N ASP A 68 -17.71 -16.96 14.69
CA ASP A 68 -17.40 -17.34 16.07
C ASP A 68 -17.88 -16.24 17.03
N ALA A 69 -19.20 -16.20 17.22
CA ALA A 69 -19.88 -15.11 17.93
C ALA A 69 -19.53 -15.05 19.43
N ASN A 70 -19.11 -16.18 20.02
CA ASN A 70 -18.74 -16.26 21.44
C ASN A 70 -17.20 -16.17 21.65
N ASN A 71 -16.43 -16.20 20.56
CA ASN A 71 -14.97 -16.14 20.51
C ASN A 71 -14.30 -17.20 21.40
N ASP A 72 -14.84 -18.42 21.40
CA ASP A 72 -14.29 -19.58 22.11
C ASP A 72 -13.30 -20.40 21.28
N GLY A 73 -13.10 -20.02 20.02
CA GLY A 73 -12.20 -20.66 19.06
C GLY A 73 -12.84 -21.81 18.29
N TYR A 74 -14.14 -22.06 18.47
CA TYR A 74 -14.89 -23.08 17.74
C TYR A 74 -16.09 -22.46 17.04
N ILE A 75 -16.44 -23.02 15.88
CA ILE A 75 -17.67 -22.67 15.17
C ILE A 75 -18.60 -23.88 15.28
N ASN A 76 -19.66 -23.73 16.08
CA ASN A 76 -20.65 -24.77 16.31
C ASN A 76 -21.85 -24.65 15.35
N ALA A 77 -22.78 -25.62 15.40
CA ALA A 77 -23.95 -25.64 14.51
C ALA A 77 -24.95 -24.47 14.76
N ALA A 78 -24.92 -23.87 15.95
CA ALA A 78 -25.74 -22.71 16.27
C ALA A 78 -25.10 -21.42 15.75
N GLU A 79 -23.78 -21.36 15.64
CA GLU A 79 -23.03 -20.31 14.96
C GLU A 79 -23.20 -20.48 13.45
N LEU A 80 -22.65 -21.54 12.85
CA LEU A 80 -22.60 -21.76 11.40
C LEU A 80 -23.94 -21.52 10.67
N LYS A 81 -24.12 -20.31 10.15
CA LYS A 81 -25.21 -19.92 9.24
C LYS A 81 -24.72 -19.97 7.80
N GLY A 82 -25.67 -20.05 6.86
CA GLY A 82 -25.37 -19.93 5.42
C GLY A 82 -24.51 -21.05 4.80
N ASN A 83 -23.98 -21.99 5.61
CA ASN A 83 -22.96 -22.94 5.22
C ASN A 83 -21.68 -22.24 4.70
N ASP A 84 -21.35 -21.10 5.31
CA ASP A 84 -20.15 -20.30 5.07
C ASP A 84 -19.54 -19.83 6.38
N ILE A 85 -18.27 -19.42 6.33
CA ILE A 85 -17.55 -18.78 7.42
C ILE A 85 -17.46 -17.29 7.11
N ASP A 86 -18.18 -16.46 7.88
CA ASP A 86 -18.12 -15.02 7.78
C ASP A 86 -16.84 -14.47 8.46
N VAL A 87 -16.06 -13.69 7.72
CA VAL A 87 -14.81 -13.08 8.17
C VAL A 87 -14.85 -11.58 7.87
N ARG A 88 -14.55 -10.76 8.89
CA ARG A 88 -14.42 -9.32 8.78
C ARG A 88 -12.97 -8.90 8.87
N VAL A 89 -12.54 -8.07 7.93
CA VAL A 89 -11.26 -7.36 7.99
C VAL A 89 -11.53 -5.89 8.26
N THR A 90 -11.09 -5.39 9.42
CA THR A 90 -11.07 -3.96 9.71
C THR A 90 -9.87 -3.32 9.05
N LEU A 91 -10.11 -2.28 8.24
CA LEU A 91 -9.10 -1.63 7.43
C LEU A 91 -8.16 -0.79 8.30
N PRO A 92 -6.84 -0.80 8.01
CA PRO A 92 -5.86 -0.03 8.75
C PRO A 92 -5.94 1.46 8.42
N GLU A 93 -5.33 2.29 9.27
CA GLU A 93 -5.01 3.67 8.89
C GLU A 93 -4.11 3.66 7.64
N GLY A 94 -4.37 4.59 6.72
CA GLY A 94 -3.67 4.70 5.45
C GLY A 94 -4.31 3.90 4.30
N ALA A 95 -5.29 3.02 4.58
CA ALA A 95 -6.04 2.35 3.52
C ALA A 95 -6.81 3.35 2.66
N ALA A 96 -6.59 3.31 1.35
CA ALA A 96 -7.23 4.16 0.37
C ALA A 96 -7.98 3.35 -0.69
N ALA A 97 -8.84 4.03 -1.44
CA ALA A 97 -9.52 3.40 -2.56
C ALA A 97 -8.52 3.16 -3.69
N GLY A 98 -8.48 1.96 -4.24
CA GLY A 98 -7.45 1.51 -5.16
C GLY A 98 -6.46 0.51 -4.56
N ASP A 99 -6.24 0.58 -3.24
CA ASP A 99 -5.41 -0.38 -2.51
C ASP A 99 -5.95 -1.81 -2.69
N THR A 100 -5.06 -2.79 -2.64
CA THR A 100 -5.37 -4.21 -2.75
C THR A 100 -5.34 -4.89 -1.39
N LEU A 101 -6.50 -5.35 -0.92
CA LEU A 101 -6.66 -6.25 0.21
C LEU A 101 -6.66 -7.71 -0.26
N THR A 102 -5.80 -8.52 0.33
CA THR A 102 -5.78 -9.98 0.14
C THR A 102 -6.16 -10.68 1.44
N VAL A 103 -7.21 -11.51 1.40
CA VAL A 103 -7.68 -12.31 2.53
C VAL A 103 -7.56 -13.79 2.20
N SER A 104 -6.85 -14.55 3.02
CA SER A 104 -6.69 -16.01 2.89
C SER A 104 -7.53 -16.73 3.94
N GLY A 105 -8.15 -17.84 3.58
CA GLY A 105 -8.80 -18.77 4.51
C GLY A 105 -8.32 -20.19 4.28
N SER A 106 -8.09 -20.97 5.35
CA SER A 106 -7.65 -22.37 5.24
C SER A 106 -8.53 -23.15 4.26
N GLY A 107 -7.91 -23.92 3.36
CA GLY A 107 -8.63 -24.75 2.38
C GLY A 107 -9.42 -23.99 1.31
N ASN A 108 -9.31 -22.66 1.25
CA ASN A 108 -10.01 -21.81 0.30
C ASN A 108 -9.04 -21.09 -0.64
N THR A 109 -9.57 -20.61 -1.77
CA THR A 109 -8.84 -19.68 -2.63
C THR A 109 -8.84 -18.28 -2.02
N ASP A 110 -7.69 -17.61 -2.06
CA ASP A 110 -7.55 -16.23 -1.59
C ASP A 110 -8.55 -15.29 -2.27
N LYS A 111 -9.07 -14.36 -1.47
CA LYS A 111 -9.91 -13.26 -1.95
C LYS A 111 -9.03 -12.04 -2.15
N VAL A 112 -8.85 -11.61 -3.39
CA VAL A 112 -8.14 -10.38 -3.74
C VAL A 112 -9.16 -9.30 -4.08
N ILE A 113 -9.12 -8.19 -3.36
CA ILE A 113 -10.15 -7.14 -3.37
C ILE A 113 -9.46 -5.80 -3.56
N THR A 114 -9.82 -5.08 -4.62
CA THR A 114 -9.48 -3.66 -4.75
C THR A 114 -10.46 -2.84 -3.90
N LEU A 115 -9.95 -2.06 -2.96
CA LEU A 115 -10.77 -1.31 -2.03
C LEU A 115 -11.57 -0.23 -2.75
N THR A 116 -12.87 -0.18 -2.47
CA THR A 116 -13.76 0.88 -2.95
C THR A 116 -13.83 2.04 -1.95
N PRO A 117 -14.20 3.25 -2.40
CA PRO A 117 -14.43 4.38 -1.49
C PRO A 117 -15.45 4.07 -0.38
N GLU A 118 -16.45 3.25 -0.67
CA GLU A 118 -17.47 2.82 0.29
C GLU A 118 -16.89 1.91 1.37
N GLN A 119 -16.00 0.98 1.00
CA GLN A 119 -15.33 0.08 1.96
C GLN A 119 -14.36 0.86 2.86
N VAL A 120 -13.58 1.78 2.29
CA VAL A 120 -12.70 2.67 3.07
C VAL A 120 -13.53 3.54 4.02
N LYS A 121 -14.69 4.05 3.57
CA LYS A 121 -15.60 4.82 4.41
C LYS A 121 -16.25 3.97 5.51
N ALA A 122 -16.61 2.72 5.23
CA ALA A 122 -17.14 1.79 6.22
C ALA A 122 -16.08 1.37 7.25
N GLY A 123 -14.81 1.36 6.84
CA GLY A 123 -13.66 0.97 7.67
C GLY A 123 -13.46 -0.54 7.77
N TYR A 124 -14.21 -1.35 7.02
CA TYR A 124 -14.06 -2.80 7.03
C TYR A 124 -14.52 -3.43 5.70
N VAL A 125 -14.08 -4.67 5.47
CA VAL A 125 -14.49 -5.54 4.37
C VAL A 125 -14.93 -6.89 4.92
N ASP A 126 -16.13 -7.34 4.55
CA ASP A 126 -16.64 -8.67 4.89
C ASP A 126 -16.41 -9.64 3.73
N VAL A 127 -15.89 -10.82 4.04
CA VAL A 127 -15.67 -11.91 3.08
C VAL A 127 -16.21 -13.22 3.62
N LYS A 128 -16.54 -14.12 2.70
CA LYS A 128 -17.09 -15.44 2.98
C LYS A 128 -16.17 -16.52 2.46
N PHE A 129 -15.96 -17.55 3.28
CA PHE A 129 -15.20 -18.75 2.95
C PHE A 129 -16.04 -20.01 3.12
N ASN A 130 -15.70 -21.07 2.40
CA ASN A 130 -16.33 -22.37 2.59
C ASN A 130 -15.73 -23.04 3.83
N PRO A 131 -16.54 -23.72 4.66
CA PRO A 131 -16.05 -24.52 5.78
C PRO A 131 -15.13 -25.66 5.30
N THR A 132 -14.10 -25.97 6.07
CA THR A 132 -13.12 -27.03 5.77
C THR A 132 -13.57 -28.44 6.19
N GLY A 133 -14.71 -28.55 6.85
CA GLY A 133 -15.31 -29.80 7.35
C GLY A 133 -15.24 -29.95 8.87
N ASP A 134 -15.89 -30.97 9.42
CA ASP A 134 -15.97 -31.19 10.87
C ASP A 134 -14.59 -31.47 11.48
N ASN A 135 -14.36 -30.92 12.67
CA ASN A 135 -13.10 -31.09 13.43
C ASN A 135 -11.84 -30.68 12.65
N THR A 136 -11.94 -29.60 11.86
CA THR A 136 -10.81 -29.02 11.13
C THR A 136 -10.52 -27.60 11.61
N ASP A 137 -9.26 -27.20 11.54
CA ASP A 137 -8.84 -25.84 11.87
C ASP A 137 -9.07 -24.90 10.68
N PHE A 138 -9.76 -23.80 10.92
CA PHE A 138 -9.88 -22.70 9.95
C PHE A 138 -9.05 -21.52 10.42
N VAL A 139 -8.08 -21.10 9.61
CA VAL A 139 -7.23 -19.94 9.87
C VAL A 139 -7.48 -18.90 8.80
N ALA A 140 -7.77 -17.68 9.21
CA ALA A 140 -7.91 -16.53 8.33
C ALA A 140 -6.72 -15.58 8.51
N THR A 141 -6.19 -15.05 7.41
CA THR A 141 -5.17 -13.99 7.45
C THR A 141 -5.50 -12.91 6.43
N ALA A 142 -5.05 -11.68 6.67
CA ALA A 142 -5.22 -10.56 5.76
C ALA A 142 -3.91 -9.80 5.56
N SER A 143 -3.73 -9.26 4.37
CA SER A 143 -2.65 -8.32 4.03
C SER A 143 -3.15 -7.25 3.08
N ILE A 144 -2.59 -6.05 3.16
CA ILE A 144 -2.96 -4.90 2.33
C ILE A 144 -1.70 -4.33 1.65
N ARG A 145 -1.88 -3.81 0.44
CA ARG A 145 -0.87 -3.10 -0.37
C ARG A 145 -1.55 -1.98 -1.15
N ASP A 146 -0.81 -0.97 -1.53
CA ASP A 146 -1.19 0.10 -2.46
C ASP A 146 -1.33 -0.41 -3.91
#